data_AF-A0A2H0XQT1-F1
#
_entry.id   AF-A0A2H0XQT1-F1
#
_cell.length_a   1.000
_cell.length_b   1.000
_cell.length_c   1.000
_cell.angle_alpha   90.00
_cell.angle_beta   90.00
_cell.angle_gamma   90.00
#
_symmetry.space_group_name_H-M   'P 1'
#
loop_
_entity.id
_entity.type
_entity.pdbx_description
1 polymer ?
#
loop_
_entity_poly.entity_id
_entity_poly.type
_entity_poly.pdbx_seq_one_letter_code
_entity_poly.pdbx_strand_id
1 'polypeptide(L)'
;MSNSVLVVGSVAFDDVETPFGKRIDAIGGSAVYFSVAASHFSNVRLVGVAGNDFPKETIELLKKHRVDLGGLEIADGKTFRWGGKYYSDVNKRDTLYTDLNVFASFDPKIPEAYLQTPFVFLGNIQPALQSDILNKIQKPKFVALDTMNLWIHTTRDDLMKVIPRVDLLFINDTELAELTGENNPYSGLRKLHALSLTYIVLKK
;
A
#
# COMPACT_ATOMS: atom_id res chain seq x y z
N MET A 1 -16.18 -21.35 -4.87
CA MET A 1 -14.84 -20.76 -5.11
C MET A 1 -14.66 -19.68 -4.05
N SER A 2 -13.67 -19.78 -3.16
CA SER A 2 -13.39 -18.66 -2.26
C SER A 2 -12.65 -17.58 -3.06
N ASN A 3 -13.25 -16.40 -3.18
CA ASN A 3 -12.60 -15.26 -3.80
C ASN A 3 -11.48 -14.82 -2.84
N SER A 4 -10.22 -14.99 -3.25
CA SER A 4 -9.05 -14.50 -2.52
C SER A 4 -8.62 -13.14 -3.07
N VAL A 5 -7.99 -12.35 -2.20
CA VAL A 5 -7.38 -11.07 -2.56
C VAL A 5 -5.88 -11.11 -2.27
N LEU A 6 -5.09 -10.72 -3.25
CA LEU A 6 -3.65 -10.52 -3.12
C LEU A 6 -3.41 -9.07 -2.73
N VAL A 7 -2.68 -8.83 -1.65
CA VAL A 7 -2.16 -7.51 -1.32
C VAL A 7 -0.65 -7.48 -1.47
N VAL A 8 -0.15 -6.43 -2.11
CA VAL A 8 1.26 -6.07 -2.10
C VAL A 8 1.38 -4.67 -1.51
N GLY A 9 2.25 -4.48 -0.53
CA GLY A 9 2.39 -3.19 0.15
C GLY A 9 3.44 -3.23 1.26
N SER A 10 3.56 -2.14 2.00
CA SER A 10 4.51 -2.04 3.09
C SER A 10 4.12 -2.87 4.31
N VAL A 11 5.13 -3.43 4.96
CA VAL A 11 5.10 -4.01 6.30
C VAL A 11 6.09 -3.18 7.12
N ALA A 12 5.61 -2.49 8.16
CA ALA A 12 6.33 -1.35 8.71
C ALA A 12 6.26 -1.23 10.23
N PHE A 13 7.16 -0.40 10.75
CA PHE A 13 6.94 0.33 12.00
C PHE A 13 6.62 1.80 11.71
N ASP A 14 5.64 2.33 12.44
CA ASP A 14 5.24 3.73 12.36
C ASP A 14 5.50 4.45 13.70
N ASP A 15 6.20 5.57 13.65
CA ASP A 15 6.32 6.51 14.76
C ASP A 15 5.31 7.64 14.55
N VAL A 16 4.21 7.59 15.31
CA VAL A 16 3.08 8.48 15.13
C VAL A 16 3.01 9.49 16.28
N GLU A 17 3.11 10.77 15.94
CA GLU A 17 2.94 11.89 16.86
C GLU A 17 1.62 12.62 16.56
N THR A 18 0.85 12.91 17.60
CA THR A 18 -0.37 13.71 17.54
C THR A 18 -0.28 14.82 18.59
N PRO A 19 -1.16 15.84 18.55
CA PRO A 19 -1.23 16.85 19.62
C PRO A 19 -1.49 16.28 21.01
N PHE A 20 -1.99 15.04 21.11
CA PHE A 20 -2.45 14.42 22.35
C PHE A 20 -1.50 13.33 22.87
N GLY A 21 -0.47 12.98 22.11
CA GLY A 21 0.47 11.93 22.48
C GLY A 21 1.22 11.34 21.30
N LYS A 22 2.13 10.43 21.62
CA LYS A 22 3.04 9.80 20.66
C LYS A 22 3.14 8.31 20.89
N ARG A 23 3.21 7.55 19.80
CA ARG A 23 3.51 6.13 19.79
C ARG A 23 4.74 5.90 18.92
N ILE A 24 5.74 5.24 19.50
CA ILE A 24 6.94 4.78 18.81
C ILE A 24 6.78 3.29 18.52
N ASP A 25 7.34 2.84 17.40
CA ASP A 25 7.33 1.44 16.98
C ASP A 25 5.91 0.85 16.92
N ALA A 26 4.93 1.64 16.47
CA ALA A 26 3.61 1.09 16.19
C ALA A 26 3.69 0.14 15.00
N ILE A 27 2.92 -0.95 15.02
CA ILE A 27 2.78 -1.79 13.83
C ILE A 27 2.06 -1.00 12.74
N GLY A 28 2.71 -0.91 11.59
CA GLY A 28 2.26 -0.12 10.45
C GLY A 28 2.30 -0.89 9.15
N GLY A 29 2.16 -0.14 8.07
CA GLY A 29 2.31 -0.63 6.70
C GLY A 29 0.98 -0.96 6.02
N SER A 30 0.88 -0.56 4.75
CA SER A 30 -0.36 -0.66 3.97
C SER A 30 -0.84 -2.10 3.82
N ALA A 31 0.07 -3.05 3.64
CA ALA A 31 -0.27 -4.46 3.52
C ALA A 31 -0.80 -5.04 4.84
N VAL A 32 -0.27 -4.60 5.98
CA VAL A 32 -0.71 -5.08 7.31
C VAL A 32 -2.13 -4.58 7.59
N TYR A 33 -2.37 -3.27 7.46
CA TYR A 33 -3.70 -2.68 7.66
C TYR A 33 -4.75 -3.29 6.73
N PHE A 34 -4.43 -3.39 5.44
CA PHE A 34 -5.34 -4.01 4.47
C PHE A 34 -5.64 -5.47 4.82
N SER A 35 -4.61 -6.25 5.18
CA SER A 35 -4.79 -7.67 5.45
C SER A 35 -5.70 -7.95 6.63
N VAL A 36 -5.51 -7.20 7.73
CA VAL A 36 -6.39 -7.33 8.90
C VAL A 36 -7.82 -6.96 8.52
N ALA A 37 -8.05 -5.83 7.84
CA ALA A 37 -9.39 -5.40 7.45
C ALA A 37 -10.06 -6.37 6.46
N ALA A 38 -9.36 -6.77 5.40
CA ALA A 38 -9.88 -7.64 4.34
C ALA A 38 -10.11 -9.09 4.82
N SER A 39 -9.40 -9.55 5.85
CA SER A 39 -9.57 -10.90 6.42
C SER A 39 -10.99 -11.18 6.94
N HIS A 40 -11.73 -10.14 7.28
CA HIS A 40 -13.14 -10.25 7.69
C HIS A 40 -14.08 -10.61 6.53
N PHE A 41 -13.63 -10.45 5.28
CA PHE A 41 -14.46 -10.57 4.08
C PHE A 41 -13.94 -11.59 3.07
N SER A 42 -12.64 -11.88 3.08
CA SER A 42 -11.98 -12.69 2.05
C SER A 42 -10.73 -13.37 2.61
N ASN A 43 -10.26 -14.41 1.90
CA ASN A 43 -8.94 -14.98 2.15
C ASN A 43 -7.88 -14.05 1.58
N VAL A 44 -7.02 -13.51 2.43
CA VAL A 44 -5.97 -12.58 2.04
C VAL A 44 -4.66 -13.32 1.80
N ARG A 45 -3.97 -12.98 0.72
CA ARG A 45 -2.60 -13.38 0.40
C ARG A 45 -1.72 -12.14 0.47
N LEU A 46 -0.72 -12.15 1.33
CA LEU A 46 0.19 -11.01 1.50
C LEU A 46 1.51 -11.28 0.78
N VAL A 47 1.97 -10.29 0.01
CA VAL A 47 3.34 -10.19 -0.48
C VAL A 47 3.97 -8.92 0.08
N GLY A 48 5.14 -9.06 0.70
CA GLY A 48 5.87 -7.95 1.31
C GLY A 48 7.18 -8.44 1.90
N VAL A 49 7.96 -7.52 2.47
CA VAL A 49 9.21 -7.83 3.16
C VAL A 49 9.24 -7.13 4.52
N ALA A 50 9.76 -7.84 5.52
CA ALA A 50 10.08 -7.28 6.83
C ALA A 50 11.53 -7.63 7.20
N GLY A 51 12.11 -6.86 8.10
CA GLY A 51 13.42 -7.15 8.68
C GLY A 51 13.33 -8.24 9.73
N ASN A 52 14.48 -8.73 10.18
CA ASN A 52 14.57 -9.68 11.29
C ASN A 52 14.18 -9.07 12.66
N ASP A 53 14.01 -7.74 12.69
CA ASP A 53 13.46 -6.97 13.81
C ASP A 53 11.92 -6.94 13.85
N PHE A 54 11.22 -7.50 12.85
CA PHE A 54 9.76 -7.47 12.82
C PHE A 54 9.15 -8.42 13.88
N PRO A 55 8.14 -7.98 14.67
CA PRO A 55 7.71 -8.75 15.83
C PRO A 55 6.98 -10.03 15.43
N LYS A 56 7.37 -11.14 16.05
CA LYS A 56 6.74 -12.45 15.81
C LYS A 56 5.27 -12.43 16.19
N GLU A 57 4.90 -11.65 17.20
CA GLU A 57 3.53 -11.48 17.67
C GLU A 57 2.63 -10.90 16.56
N THR A 58 3.16 -10.01 15.72
CA THR A 58 2.43 -9.46 14.56
C THR A 58 2.23 -10.50 13.47
N ILE A 59 3.24 -11.34 13.23
CA ILE A 59 3.13 -12.47 12.29
C ILE A 59 2.05 -13.45 12.77
N GLU A 60 2.03 -13.76 14.07
CA GLU A 60 1.00 -14.63 14.66
C GLU A 60 -0.39 -13.99 14.64
N LEU A 61 -0.49 -12.66 14.82
CA LEU A 61 -1.73 -11.92 14.64
C LEU A 61 -2.28 -12.09 13.21
N LEU A 62 -1.45 -11.87 12.19
CA LEU A 62 -1.85 -12.04 10.79
C LEU A 62 -2.31 -13.48 10.49
N LYS A 63 -1.60 -14.49 11.02
CA LYS A 63 -2.02 -15.89 10.92
C LYS A 63 -3.35 -16.16 11.62
N LYS A 64 -3.60 -15.55 12.80
CA LYS A 64 -4.89 -15.63 13.51
C LYS A 64 -6.04 -15.04 12.67
N HIS A 65 -5.74 -14.00 11.89
CA HIS A 65 -6.63 -13.46 10.86
C HIS A 65 -6.69 -14.29 9.57
N ARG A 66 -6.10 -15.49 9.53
CA ARG A 66 -6.08 -16.39 8.37
C ARG A 66 -5.47 -15.75 7.10
N VAL A 67 -4.56 -14.80 7.28
CA VAL A 67 -3.77 -14.23 6.19
C VAL A 67 -2.73 -15.26 5.75
N ASP A 68 -2.68 -15.54 4.46
CA ASP A 68 -1.65 -16.38 3.85
C ASP A 68 -0.36 -15.55 3.67
N LEU A 69 0.66 -15.92 4.44
CA LEU A 69 1.95 -15.24 4.51
C LEU A 69 3.02 -15.92 3.64
N GLY A 70 2.65 -16.82 2.73
CA GLY A 70 3.60 -17.48 1.83
C GLY A 70 4.42 -16.52 0.94
N GLY A 71 3.97 -15.28 0.77
CA GLY A 71 4.69 -14.21 0.07
C GLY A 71 5.36 -13.18 0.97
N LEU A 72 5.36 -13.37 2.30
CA LEU A 72 6.07 -12.50 3.23
C LEU A 72 7.53 -12.98 3.36
N GLU A 73 8.46 -12.13 2.97
CA GLU A 73 9.90 -12.35 3.17
C GLU A 73 10.36 -11.74 4.51
N ILE A 74 11.13 -12.51 5.28
CA ILE A 74 11.89 -11.99 6.42
C ILE A 74 13.36 -11.91 5.99
N ALA A 75 13.82 -10.70 5.71
CA ALA A 75 15.17 -10.41 5.25
C ALA A 75 16.10 -10.02 6.40
N ASP A 76 17.41 -10.16 6.19
CA ASP A 76 18.39 -9.62 7.13
C ASP A 76 18.44 -8.09 7.02
N GLY A 77 18.39 -7.41 8.17
CA GLY A 77 18.28 -5.95 8.26
C GLY A 77 17.00 -5.47 8.94
N LYS A 78 16.76 -4.16 8.88
CA LYS A 78 15.65 -3.49 9.57
C LYS A 78 14.38 -3.46 8.72
N THR A 79 13.22 -3.54 9.36
CA THR A 79 11.92 -3.35 8.72
C THR A 79 11.77 -1.90 8.24
N PHE A 80 10.98 -1.67 7.19
CA PHE A 80 10.61 -0.31 6.75
C PHE A 80 10.09 0.52 7.92
N ARG A 81 10.48 1.80 7.99
CA ARG A 81 10.02 2.73 9.04
C ARG A 81 9.49 4.03 8.47
N TRP A 82 8.39 4.51 9.03
CA TRP A 82 7.83 5.81 8.70
C TRP A 82 7.56 6.61 9.97
N GLY A 83 7.93 7.89 9.96
CA GLY A 83 7.64 8.82 11.05
C GLY A 83 6.66 9.88 10.60
N GLY A 84 5.55 10.03 11.32
CA GLY A 84 4.48 10.96 10.99
C GLY A 84 4.07 11.86 12.14
N LYS A 85 3.83 13.13 11.86
CA LYS A 85 3.29 14.09 12.83
C LYS A 85 1.98 14.68 12.33
N TYR A 86 0.90 14.38 13.05
CA TYR A 86 -0.42 14.93 12.80
C TYR A 86 -0.55 16.33 13.39
N TYR A 87 -1.34 17.16 12.71
CA TYR A 87 -1.71 18.49 13.17
C TYR A 87 -2.92 18.43 14.12
N SER A 88 -3.37 19.59 14.59
CA SER A 88 -4.52 19.72 15.51
C SER A 88 -5.82 19.15 14.96
N ASP A 89 -5.98 19.09 13.64
CA ASP A 89 -7.14 18.50 12.97
C ASP A 89 -7.12 16.97 12.93
N VAL A 90 -5.98 16.35 13.31
CA VAL A 90 -5.74 14.90 13.28
C VAL A 90 -6.03 14.26 11.92
N ASN A 91 -5.92 15.06 10.84
CA ASN A 91 -6.11 14.62 9.47
C ASN A 91 -4.84 14.90 8.66
N LYS A 92 -4.40 16.16 8.66
CA LYS A 92 -3.16 16.56 8.02
C LYS A 92 -1.97 16.08 8.81
N ARG A 93 -0.95 15.64 8.10
CA ARG A 93 0.29 15.15 8.69
C ARG A 93 1.50 15.49 7.85
N ASP A 94 2.61 15.71 8.55
CA ASP A 94 3.92 15.73 7.94
C ASP A 94 4.56 14.34 8.02
N THR A 95 5.24 13.94 6.95
CA THR A 95 6.21 12.84 7.03
C THR A 95 7.52 13.42 7.52
N LEU A 96 7.94 13.00 8.72
CA LEU A 96 9.18 13.43 9.35
C LEU A 96 10.39 12.70 8.76
N TYR A 97 10.24 11.40 8.49
CA TYR A 97 11.26 10.58 7.85
C TYR A 97 10.63 9.33 7.23
N THR A 98 11.37 8.70 6.32
CA THR A 98 11.03 7.40 5.73
C THR A 98 12.30 6.62 5.51
N ASP A 99 12.46 5.53 6.26
CA ASP A 99 13.59 4.63 6.12
C ASP A 99 13.13 3.39 5.35
N LEU A 100 13.54 3.31 4.09
CA LEU A 100 13.16 2.19 3.23
C LEU A 100 13.71 0.86 3.78
N ASN A 101 14.92 0.84 4.33
CA ASN A 101 15.58 -0.36 4.88
C ASN A 101 15.49 -1.57 3.94
N VAL A 102 15.09 -2.77 4.41
CA VAL A 102 14.96 -3.99 3.57
C VAL A 102 14.07 -3.79 2.34
N PHE A 103 13.20 -2.80 2.38
CA PHE A 103 12.31 -2.43 1.28
C PHE A 103 13.05 -1.81 0.09
N ALA A 104 14.22 -1.19 0.31
CA ALA A 104 14.99 -0.52 -0.75
C ALA A 104 15.53 -1.51 -1.79
N SER A 105 15.83 -2.74 -1.37
CA SER A 105 16.36 -3.81 -2.21
C SER A 105 15.36 -4.96 -2.40
N PHE A 106 14.08 -4.71 -2.16
CA PHE A 106 13.05 -5.75 -2.21
C PHE A 106 12.73 -6.15 -3.66
N ASP A 107 12.97 -7.42 -4.00
CA ASP A 107 12.47 -8.05 -5.22
C ASP A 107 11.41 -9.10 -4.87
N PRO A 108 10.10 -8.81 -5.07
CA PRO A 108 9.02 -9.67 -4.62
C PRO A 108 9.01 -10.99 -5.36
N LYS A 109 9.23 -12.06 -4.59
CA LYS A 109 9.01 -13.44 -5.00
C LYS A 109 7.55 -13.80 -4.75
N ILE A 110 6.76 -13.77 -5.81
CA ILE A 110 5.33 -14.14 -5.74
C ILE A 110 5.23 -15.67 -5.83
N PRO A 111 4.66 -16.35 -4.83
CA PRO A 111 4.38 -17.78 -4.93
C PRO A 111 3.51 -18.12 -6.15
N GLU A 112 3.76 -19.25 -6.82
CA GLU A 112 3.00 -19.67 -8.01
C GLU A 112 1.48 -19.67 -7.76
N ALA A 113 1.07 -20.13 -6.57
CA ALA A 113 -0.33 -20.16 -6.16
C ALA A 113 -1.01 -18.79 -6.11
N TYR A 114 -0.22 -17.69 -6.02
CA TYR A 114 -0.72 -16.32 -5.93
C TYR A 114 -0.90 -15.69 -7.32
N LEU A 115 -0.24 -16.19 -8.37
CA LEU A 115 -0.26 -15.59 -9.70
C LEU A 115 -1.65 -15.55 -10.34
N GLN A 116 -2.55 -16.46 -9.96
CA GLN A 116 -3.93 -16.51 -10.45
C GLN A 116 -4.94 -15.91 -9.47
N THR A 117 -4.49 -15.09 -8.52
CA THR A 117 -5.40 -14.47 -7.54
C THR A 117 -6.34 -13.49 -8.27
N PRO A 118 -7.68 -13.63 -8.14
CA PRO A 118 -8.62 -12.88 -8.96
C PRO A 118 -8.72 -11.40 -8.57
N PHE A 119 -8.42 -11.03 -7.33
CA PHE A 119 -8.45 -9.65 -6.87
C PHE A 119 -7.06 -9.23 -6.40
N VAL A 120 -6.60 -8.06 -6.84
CA VAL A 120 -5.29 -7.52 -6.46
C VAL A 120 -5.47 -6.14 -5.85
N PHE A 121 -4.85 -5.92 -4.70
CA PHE A 121 -4.69 -4.62 -4.09
C PHE A 121 -3.20 -4.26 -4.06
N LEU A 122 -2.81 -3.32 -4.91
CA LEU A 122 -1.51 -2.69 -4.91
C LEU A 122 -1.55 -1.58 -3.85
N GLY A 123 -1.30 -1.94 -2.59
CA GLY A 123 -1.17 -0.98 -1.51
C GLY A 123 0.10 -0.13 -1.66
N ASN A 124 0.20 0.87 -0.78
CA ASN A 124 1.26 1.85 -0.80
C ASN A 124 2.67 1.22 -0.79
N ILE A 125 3.39 1.35 -1.91
CA ILE A 125 4.76 0.87 -2.15
C ILE A 125 5.32 1.62 -3.37
N GLN A 126 6.62 1.45 -3.66
CA GLN A 126 7.25 2.03 -4.84
C GLN A 126 6.45 1.69 -6.11
N PRO A 127 6.08 2.66 -6.95
CA PRO A 127 5.26 2.40 -8.14
C PRO A 127 5.89 1.45 -9.15
N ALA A 128 7.21 1.46 -9.28
CA ALA A 128 7.92 0.48 -10.10
C ALA A 128 7.61 -0.96 -9.65
N LEU A 129 7.57 -1.20 -8.34
CA LEU A 129 7.20 -2.50 -7.80
C LEU A 129 5.73 -2.84 -8.07
N GLN A 130 4.83 -1.88 -7.94
CA GLN A 130 3.41 -2.07 -8.28
C GLN A 130 3.26 -2.50 -9.75
N SER A 131 4.01 -1.87 -10.65
CA SER A 131 4.07 -2.24 -12.08
C SER A 131 4.60 -3.66 -12.28
N ASP A 132 5.68 -4.03 -11.58
CA ASP A 132 6.29 -5.36 -11.69
C ASP A 132 5.37 -6.48 -11.22
N ILE A 133 4.61 -6.24 -10.14
CA ILE A 133 3.57 -7.16 -9.69
C ILE A 133 2.51 -7.32 -10.78
N LEU A 134 2.01 -6.22 -11.37
CA LEU A 134 1.01 -6.30 -12.43
C LEU A 134 1.49 -7.07 -13.67
N ASN A 135 2.79 -7.04 -13.97
CA ASN A 135 3.36 -7.83 -15.05
C ASN A 135 3.39 -9.33 -14.73
N LYS A 136 3.47 -9.71 -13.45
CA LYS A 136 3.55 -11.10 -12.99
C LYS A 136 2.17 -11.75 -12.79
N ILE A 137 1.14 -10.99 -12.37
CA ILE A 137 -0.20 -11.54 -12.10
C ILE A 137 -0.95 -11.89 -13.41
N GLN A 138 -1.57 -13.06 -13.43
CA GLN A 138 -2.24 -13.62 -14.59
C GLN A 138 -3.75 -13.33 -14.55
N LYS A 139 -4.21 -12.44 -15.46
CA LYS A 139 -5.63 -12.14 -15.70
C LYS A 139 -6.44 -11.86 -14.41
N PRO A 140 -6.05 -10.86 -13.60
CA PRO A 140 -6.86 -10.47 -12.45
C PRO A 140 -8.24 -10.01 -12.93
N LYS A 141 -9.28 -10.28 -12.14
CA LYS A 141 -10.65 -9.81 -12.39
C LYS A 141 -10.81 -8.35 -12.01
N PHE A 142 -10.06 -7.89 -11.02
CA PHE A 142 -10.11 -6.51 -10.54
C PHE A 142 -8.80 -6.15 -9.83
N VAL A 143 -8.27 -4.97 -10.16
CA VAL A 143 -7.06 -4.41 -9.58
C VAL A 143 -7.37 -3.05 -8.97
N ALA A 144 -7.09 -2.92 -7.69
CA ALA A 144 -7.13 -1.66 -6.98
C ALA A 144 -5.71 -1.20 -6.61
N LEU A 145 -5.51 0.12 -6.55
CA LEU A 145 -4.26 0.78 -6.25
C LEU A 145 -4.48 1.83 -5.18
N ASP A 146 -3.56 1.92 -4.22
CA ASP A 146 -3.34 3.15 -3.45
C ASP A 146 -1.90 3.66 -3.62
N THR A 147 -1.67 4.89 -3.19
CA THR A 147 -0.35 5.52 -3.22
C THR A 147 -0.20 6.48 -2.03
N MET A 148 0.86 7.27 -2.00
CA MET A 148 1.06 8.36 -1.05
C MET A 148 1.82 9.52 -1.69
N ASN A 149 1.76 10.69 -1.07
CA ASN A 149 2.51 11.89 -1.43
C ASN A 149 4.01 11.65 -1.72
N LEU A 150 4.70 10.79 -0.96
CA LEU A 150 6.10 10.43 -1.23
C LEU A 150 6.30 9.95 -2.67
N TRP A 151 5.51 9.00 -3.13
CA TRP A 151 5.63 8.44 -4.49
C TRP A 151 5.13 9.41 -5.57
N ILE A 152 4.11 10.23 -5.25
CA ILE A 152 3.63 11.29 -6.13
C ILE A 152 4.74 12.32 -6.39
N HIS A 153 5.57 12.62 -5.40
CA HIS A 153 6.64 13.62 -5.50
C HIS A 153 7.98 13.06 -6.00
N THR A 154 8.32 11.81 -5.66
CA THR A 154 9.65 11.25 -5.95
C THR A 154 9.69 10.36 -7.19
N THR A 155 8.59 9.65 -7.49
CA THR A 155 8.53 8.64 -8.56
C THR A 155 7.24 8.80 -9.38
N ARG A 156 6.87 10.04 -9.66
CA ARG A 156 5.62 10.40 -10.34
C ARG A 156 5.46 9.68 -11.67
N ASP A 157 6.52 9.65 -12.48
CA ASP A 157 6.47 9.05 -13.81
C ASP A 157 6.14 7.56 -13.77
N ASP A 158 6.64 6.83 -12.77
CA ASP A 158 6.31 5.42 -12.60
C ASP A 158 4.88 5.23 -12.10
N LEU A 159 4.42 6.08 -11.19
CA LEU A 159 3.02 6.06 -10.74
C LEU A 159 2.05 6.31 -11.91
N MET A 160 2.38 7.25 -12.80
CA MET A 160 1.60 7.54 -14.00
C MET A 160 1.60 6.41 -15.04
N LYS A 161 2.55 5.46 -14.97
CA LYS A 161 2.53 4.22 -15.78
C LYS A 161 1.63 3.14 -15.17
N VAL A 162 1.48 3.11 -13.84
CA VAL A 162 0.67 2.11 -13.13
C VAL A 162 -0.81 2.49 -13.12
N ILE A 163 -1.13 3.75 -12.87
CA ILE A 163 -2.51 4.24 -12.74
C ILE A 163 -3.42 3.84 -13.92
N PRO A 164 -3.02 3.95 -15.20
CA PRO A 164 -3.88 3.57 -16.33
C PRO A 164 -4.14 2.07 -16.46
N ARG A 165 -3.43 1.24 -15.67
CA ARG A 165 -3.46 -0.24 -15.76
C ARG A 165 -4.29 -0.89 -14.66
N VAL A 166 -4.94 -0.10 -13.80
CA VAL A 166 -5.76 -0.59 -12.69
C VAL A 166 -7.22 -0.19 -12.88
N ASP A 167 -8.13 -0.93 -12.24
CA ASP A 167 -9.56 -0.66 -12.33
C ASP A 167 -10.00 0.44 -11.36
N LEU A 168 -9.34 0.50 -10.20
CA LEU A 168 -9.69 1.41 -9.11
C LEU A 168 -8.47 2.09 -8.49
N LEU A 169 -8.53 3.42 -8.36
CA LEU A 169 -7.58 4.23 -7.61
C LEU A 169 -8.21 4.74 -6.30
N PHE A 170 -7.54 4.49 -5.17
CA PHE A 170 -7.83 5.06 -3.86
C PHE A 170 -6.86 6.21 -3.57
N ILE A 171 -7.40 7.40 -3.34
CA ILE A 171 -6.63 8.60 -2.98
C ILE A 171 -7.44 9.49 -2.03
N ASN A 172 -6.76 10.34 -1.27
CA ASN A 172 -7.40 11.46 -0.55
C ASN A 172 -7.41 12.75 -1.38
N ASP A 173 -8.04 13.80 -0.85
CA ASP A 173 -8.16 15.12 -1.47
C ASP A 173 -6.81 15.80 -1.73
N THR A 174 -5.86 15.64 -0.81
CA THR A 174 -4.49 16.17 -0.95
C THR A 174 -3.76 15.46 -2.09
N GLU A 175 -3.78 14.14 -2.12
CA GLU A 175 -3.17 13.32 -3.18
C GLU A 175 -3.80 13.59 -4.55
N LEU A 176 -5.12 13.82 -4.60
CA LEU A 176 -5.80 14.24 -5.83
C LEU A 176 -5.24 15.57 -6.35
N ALA A 177 -5.08 16.56 -5.47
CA ALA A 177 -4.53 17.86 -5.84
C ALA A 177 -3.07 17.74 -6.31
N GLU A 178 -2.23 17.00 -5.59
CA GLU A 178 -0.83 16.74 -5.95
C GLU A 178 -0.70 15.96 -7.29
N LEU A 179 -1.58 14.99 -7.53
CA LEU A 179 -1.59 14.22 -8.78
C LEU A 179 -2.10 15.00 -9.98
N THR A 180 -2.99 15.97 -9.80
CA THR A 180 -3.68 16.60 -10.93
C THR A 180 -3.33 18.06 -11.15
N GLY A 181 -2.70 18.69 -10.14
CA GLY A 181 -2.49 20.14 -10.06
C GLY A 181 -3.78 20.94 -9.86
N GLU A 182 -4.91 20.27 -9.57
CA GLU A 182 -6.23 20.89 -9.45
C GLU A 182 -6.68 20.97 -7.99
N ASN A 183 -6.98 22.18 -7.51
CA ASN A 183 -7.59 22.37 -6.19
C ASN A 183 -9.08 22.01 -6.16
N ASN A 184 -9.74 21.99 -7.32
CA ASN A 184 -11.14 21.62 -7.43
C ASN A 184 -11.26 20.09 -7.66
N PRO A 185 -11.88 19.33 -6.75
CA PRO A 185 -11.93 17.87 -6.86
C PRO A 185 -12.60 17.37 -8.14
N TYR A 186 -13.66 18.03 -8.62
CA TYR A 186 -14.33 17.64 -9.87
C TYR A 186 -13.43 17.81 -11.10
N SER A 187 -12.52 18.79 -11.09
CA SER A 187 -11.57 19.02 -12.17
C SER A 187 -10.43 17.99 -12.12
N GLY A 188 -9.92 17.70 -10.92
CA GLY A 188 -8.94 16.64 -10.70
C GLY A 188 -9.47 15.25 -11.10
N LEU A 189 -10.68 14.88 -10.66
CA LEU A 189 -11.31 13.59 -11.01
C LEU A 189 -11.50 13.45 -12.52
N ARG A 190 -11.89 14.52 -13.22
CA ARG A 190 -11.98 14.51 -14.70
C ARG A 190 -10.64 14.23 -15.37
N LYS A 191 -9.54 14.81 -14.88
CA LYS A 191 -8.20 14.52 -15.40
C LYS A 191 -7.80 13.06 -15.17
N LEU A 192 -8.09 12.49 -13.99
CA LEU A 192 -7.78 11.09 -13.71
C LEU A 192 -8.60 10.12 -14.53
N HIS A 193 -9.91 10.37 -14.73
CA HIS A 193 -10.73 9.54 -15.63
C HIS A 193 -10.26 9.58 -17.09
N ALA A 194 -9.64 10.70 -17.53
CA ALA A 194 -9.03 10.78 -18.85
C ALA A 194 -7.81 9.84 -19.03
N LEU A 195 -7.30 9.25 -17.95
CA LEU A 195 -6.22 8.24 -17.95
C LEU A 195 -6.75 6.80 -18.04
N SER A 196 -7.99 6.61 -18.49
CA SER A 196 -8.65 5.29 -18.60
C SER A 196 -8.97 4.60 -17.26
N LEU A 197 -8.93 5.34 -16.14
CA LEU A 197 -9.39 4.83 -14.84
C LEU A 197 -10.92 4.66 -14.84
N THR A 198 -11.38 3.45 -14.53
CA THR A 198 -12.81 3.16 -14.45
C THR A 198 -13.40 3.71 -13.15
N TYR A 199 -12.75 3.43 -12.01
CA TYR A 199 -13.22 3.80 -10.70
C TYR A 199 -12.18 4.64 -9.94
N ILE A 200 -12.67 5.63 -9.20
CA ILE A 200 -11.86 6.43 -8.28
C ILE A 200 -12.62 6.55 -6.98
N VAL A 201 -11.98 6.21 -5.86
CA VAL A 201 -12.50 6.47 -4.53
C VAL A 201 -11.70 7.59 -3.91
N LEU A 202 -12.36 8.75 -3.78
CA LEU A 202 -11.82 9.91 -3.09
C LEU A 202 -12.21 9.86 -1.61
N LYS A 203 -11.24 9.65 -0.73
CA LYS A 203 -11.41 9.66 0.73
C LYS A 203 -11.35 11.09 1.24
N LYS A 204 -12.23 11.44 2.17
CA LYS A 204 -12.26 12.74 2.86
C LYS A 204 -11.79 12.60 4.30
#